data_AF-A0A935W1S5-F1
#
_entry.id   AF-A0A935W1S5-F1
#
_cell.length_a   1.000
_cell.length_b   1.000
_cell.length_c   1.000
_cell.angle_alpha   90.00
_cell.angle_beta   90.00
_cell.angle_gamma   90.00
#
_symmetry.space_group_name_H-M   'P 1'
#
loop_
_entity.id
_entity.type
_entity.pdbx_description
1 polymer ?
#
loop_
_entity_poly.entity_id
_entity_poly.type
_entity_poly.pdbx_seq_one_letter_code
_entity_poly.pdbx_strand_id
1 'polypeptide(L)'
;MPGFLLHLGATVLCAHGGQATPSAPNPRVLLSGQPATTLGAPYLVAGCAMPPPIAGNGPCVTGQWLMGATRVLIGGQPALLQAAPSICAPTGTPMTVAVVQTRVTGM
;
A
#
# COMPACT_ATOMS: atom_id res chain seq x y z
N MET A 1 -6.96 1.00 12.80
CA MET A 1 -7.56 2.35 12.61
C MET A 1 -8.63 2.23 11.55
N PRO A 2 -9.79 2.89 11.70
CA PRO A 2 -10.77 2.93 10.63
C PRO A 2 -10.26 3.72 9.41
N GLY A 3 -10.69 3.34 8.22
CA GLY A 3 -10.30 4.04 6.98
C GLY A 3 -10.95 3.45 5.73
N PHE A 4 -10.75 4.09 4.58
CA PHE A 4 -11.20 3.55 3.29
C PHE A 4 -10.37 2.33 2.89
N LEU A 5 -11.01 1.30 2.33
CA LEU A 5 -10.30 0.10 1.86
C LEU A 5 -9.49 0.41 0.59
N LEU A 6 -8.30 -0.18 0.47
CA LEU A 6 -7.45 -0.06 -0.72
C LEU A 6 -7.79 -1.12 -1.78
N HIS A 7 -7.70 -0.69 -3.03
CA HIS A 7 -7.74 -1.52 -4.23
C HIS A 7 -6.59 -1.19 -5.17
N LEU A 8 -6.40 -1.99 -6.22
CA LEU A 8 -5.35 -1.83 -7.23
C LEU A 8 -5.31 -0.42 -7.86
N GLY A 9 -6.47 0.21 -8.10
CA GLY A 9 -6.53 1.56 -8.66
C GLY A 9 -6.22 2.70 -7.68
N ALA A 10 -5.76 2.42 -6.46
CA ALA A 10 -5.37 3.46 -5.50
C ALA A 10 -3.97 3.99 -5.87
N THR A 11 -3.75 5.29 -5.75
CA THR A 11 -2.41 5.86 -5.95
C THR A 11 -1.65 5.84 -4.63
N VAL A 12 -0.74 4.89 -4.49
CA VAL A 12 0.15 4.78 -3.33
C VAL A 12 1.54 5.23 -3.73
N LEU A 13 2.16 6.11 -2.95
CA LEU A 13 3.51 6.63 -3.19
C LEU A 13 4.41 6.27 -2.00
N CYS A 14 5.68 5.99 -2.23
CA CYS A 14 6.66 6.09 -1.13
C CYS A 14 6.82 7.57 -0.73
N ALA A 15 7.34 7.84 0.47
CA ALA A 15 7.57 9.20 0.95
C ALA A 15 8.44 10.08 0.01
N HIS A 16 9.17 9.48 -0.92
CA HIS A 16 10.04 10.15 -1.90
C HIS A 16 9.42 10.27 -3.30
N GLY A 17 8.10 10.06 -3.43
CA GLY A 17 7.36 10.26 -4.68
C GLY A 17 7.37 9.09 -5.68
N GLY A 18 7.99 7.95 -5.32
CA GLY A 18 7.95 6.75 -6.16
C GLY A 18 6.60 6.06 -6.10
N GLN A 19 6.09 5.59 -7.25
CA GLN A 19 4.82 4.85 -7.35
C GLN A 19 4.95 3.47 -6.73
N ALA A 20 4.11 3.17 -5.74
CA ALA A 20 3.99 1.87 -5.11
C ALA A 20 2.78 1.10 -5.66
N THR A 21 2.96 -0.15 -6.07
CA THR A 21 1.89 -0.99 -6.61
C THR A 21 1.84 -2.35 -5.89
N PRO A 22 0.65 -2.90 -5.57
CA PRO A 22 0.53 -4.20 -4.92
C PRO A 22 1.03 -5.32 -5.84
N SER A 23 1.90 -6.20 -5.34
CA SER A 23 2.40 -7.32 -6.14
C SER A 23 1.39 -8.46 -6.33
N ALA A 24 0.42 -8.60 -5.42
CA ALA A 24 -0.64 -9.61 -5.52
C ALA A 24 -1.96 -9.09 -4.91
N PRO A 25 -2.76 -8.29 -5.66
CA PRO A 25 -4.11 -7.94 -5.24
C PRO A 25 -5.04 -9.17 -5.30
N ASN A 26 -6.15 -9.14 -4.57
CA ASN A 26 -7.16 -10.20 -4.60
C ASN A 26 -8.10 -10.00 -5.80
N PRO A 27 -8.09 -10.90 -6.81
CA PRO A 27 -8.88 -10.72 -8.03
C PRO A 27 -10.38 -11.03 -7.85
N ARG A 28 -10.77 -11.66 -6.73
CA ARG A 28 -12.16 -12.11 -6.49
C ARG A 28 -13.02 -11.03 -5.83
N VAL A 29 -12.43 -10.17 -5.02
CA VAL A 29 -13.14 -9.08 -4.33
C VAL A 29 -12.80 -7.76 -4.99
N LEU A 30 -13.82 -7.08 -5.50
CA LEU A 30 -13.66 -5.82 -6.21
C LEU A 30 -14.22 -4.66 -5.38
N LEU A 31 -13.49 -3.56 -5.36
CA LEU A 31 -13.92 -2.28 -4.81
C LEU A 31 -13.99 -1.30 -5.98
N SER A 32 -15.18 -0.79 -6.31
CA SER A 32 -15.39 0.05 -7.50
C SER A 32 -14.86 -0.56 -8.81
N GLY A 33 -14.99 -1.89 -8.95
CA GLY A 33 -14.50 -2.64 -10.12
C GLY A 33 -12.99 -2.94 -10.12
N GLN A 34 -12.24 -2.53 -9.10
CA GLN A 34 -10.80 -2.78 -8.99
C GLN A 34 -10.50 -3.86 -7.93
N PRO A 35 -9.54 -4.77 -8.18
CA PRO A 35 -9.12 -5.78 -7.22
C PRO A 35 -8.73 -5.20 -5.85
N ALA A 36 -9.30 -5.72 -4.77
CA ALA A 36 -8.97 -5.29 -3.41
C ALA A 36 -7.54 -5.72 -3.01
N THR A 37 -6.92 -5.01 -2.08
CA THR A 37 -5.57 -5.34 -1.59
C THR A 37 -5.61 -5.79 -0.12
N THR A 38 -4.70 -6.68 0.25
CA THR A 38 -4.62 -7.29 1.59
C THR A 38 -3.19 -7.24 2.13
N LEU A 39 -3.03 -7.41 3.44
CA LEU A 39 -1.76 -7.26 4.16
C LEU A 39 -0.63 -8.20 3.69
N GLY A 40 -0.96 -9.33 3.04
CA GLY A 40 0.01 -10.40 2.79
C GLY A 40 1.08 -10.11 1.75
N ALA A 41 0.80 -9.27 0.74
CA ALA A 41 1.70 -9.05 -0.38
C ALA A 41 2.45 -7.71 -0.26
N PRO A 42 3.78 -7.66 -0.54
CA PRO A 42 4.49 -6.40 -0.59
C PRO A 42 4.03 -5.56 -1.77
N TYR A 43 4.26 -4.27 -1.66
CA TYR A 43 4.18 -3.33 -2.76
C TYR A 43 5.55 -3.17 -3.42
N LEU A 44 5.57 -3.08 -4.74
CA LEU A 44 6.77 -2.75 -5.51
C LEU A 44 6.81 -1.25 -5.75
N VAL A 45 7.97 -0.63 -5.56
CA VAL A 45 8.13 0.82 -5.70
C VAL A 45 9.00 1.13 -6.92
N ALA A 46 8.49 1.98 -7.80
CA ALA A 46 9.19 2.45 -9.01
C ALA A 46 9.29 3.98 -9.03
N GLY A 47 10.34 4.53 -9.62
CA GLY A 47 10.51 5.98 -9.77
C GLY A 47 10.76 6.74 -8.47
N CYS A 48 11.25 6.09 -7.42
CA CYS A 48 11.64 6.75 -6.18
C CYS A 48 12.84 7.69 -6.43
N ALA A 49 12.69 8.97 -6.06
CA ALA A 49 13.71 10.00 -6.29
C ALA A 49 14.82 10.02 -5.23
N MET A 50 14.73 9.20 -4.17
CA MET A 50 15.76 9.14 -3.13
C MET A 50 17.06 8.56 -3.72
N PRO A 51 18.19 9.27 -3.63
CA PRO A 51 19.44 8.83 -4.25
C PRO A 51 20.01 7.58 -3.57
N PRO A 52 20.83 6.80 -4.30
CA PRO A 52 21.49 5.61 -3.79
C PRO A 52 22.54 5.90 -2.70
N PRO A 53 23.03 4.84 -2.00
CA PRO A 53 24.11 4.94 -1.02
C PRO A 53 25.30 5.78 -1.49
N ILE A 54 25.90 6.47 -0.52
CA ILE A 54 26.77 7.67 -0.53
C ILE A 54 26.04 9.02 -0.48
N ALA A 55 24.90 9.18 -1.18
CA ALA A 55 24.13 10.43 -1.18
C ALA A 55 22.75 10.32 -0.51
N GLY A 56 22.25 9.09 -0.32
CA GLY A 56 21.01 8.77 0.38
C GLY A 56 20.87 7.27 0.63
N ASN A 57 19.82 6.85 1.33
CA ASN A 57 19.55 5.42 1.56
C ASN A 57 18.44 4.90 0.63
N GLY A 58 18.38 5.39 -0.61
CA GLY A 58 17.38 5.01 -1.61
C GLY A 58 17.95 4.14 -2.75
N PRO A 59 17.21 3.96 -3.85
CA PRO A 59 15.77 4.20 -3.98
C PRO A 59 14.94 3.19 -3.18
N CYS A 60 13.72 3.55 -2.79
CA CYS A 60 12.77 2.56 -2.30
C CYS A 60 12.48 1.55 -3.42
N VAL A 61 12.63 0.26 -3.15
CA VAL A 61 12.35 -0.83 -4.10
C VAL A 61 11.06 -1.56 -3.73
N THR A 62 10.80 -1.68 -2.42
CA THR A 62 9.58 -2.33 -1.92
C THR A 62 8.96 -1.51 -0.79
N GLY A 63 7.69 -1.78 -0.53
CA GLY A 63 6.95 -1.31 0.63
C GLY A 63 6.15 -2.44 1.24
N GLN A 64 6.03 -2.45 2.56
CA GLN A 64 5.21 -3.41 3.30
C GLN A 64 4.26 -2.65 4.21
N TRP A 65 3.00 -3.09 4.22
CA TRP A 65 2.04 -2.64 5.21
C TRP A 65 2.29 -3.42 6.51
N LEU A 66 2.20 -2.73 7.63
CA LEU A 66 2.48 -3.31 8.95
C LEU A 66 1.22 -3.83 9.62
N MET A 67 0.07 -3.25 9.27
CA MET A 67 -1.24 -3.65 9.78
C MET A 67 -2.31 -3.51 8.70
N GLY A 68 -3.32 -4.38 8.76
CA GLY A 68 -4.54 -4.27 7.96
C GLY A 68 -5.76 -3.99 8.84
N ALA A 69 -6.94 -4.19 8.28
CA ALA A 69 -8.21 -4.14 8.97
C ALA A 69 -8.30 -5.21 10.07
N THR A 70 -8.92 -4.85 11.19
CA THR A 70 -9.13 -5.74 12.33
C THR A 70 -10.41 -6.56 12.22
N ARG A 71 -11.38 -6.10 11.44
CA ARG A 71 -12.69 -6.76 11.27
C ARG A 71 -13.00 -7.21 9.85
N VAL A 72 -12.26 -6.70 8.86
CA VAL A 72 -12.53 -6.99 7.45
C VAL A 72 -11.45 -7.91 6.89
N LEU A 73 -11.85 -9.14 6.56
CA LEU A 73 -11.01 -10.11 5.87
C LEU A 73 -11.44 -10.23 4.40
N ILE A 74 -10.46 -10.33 3.51
CA ILE A 74 -10.63 -10.56 2.08
C ILE A 74 -9.79 -11.78 1.72
N GLY A 75 -10.43 -12.88 1.31
CA GLY A 75 -9.73 -14.14 1.05
C GLY A 75 -8.99 -14.68 2.28
N GLY A 76 -9.53 -14.45 3.49
CA GLY A 76 -8.93 -14.86 4.75
C GLY A 76 -7.76 -13.98 5.24
N GLN A 77 -7.41 -12.90 4.52
CA GLN A 77 -6.35 -11.97 4.90
C GLN A 77 -6.92 -10.59 5.28
N PRO A 78 -6.33 -9.86 6.23
CA PRO A 78 -6.74 -8.50 6.56
C PRO A 78 -6.76 -7.58 5.33
N ALA A 79 -7.89 -6.93 5.09
CA ALA A 79 -8.00 -5.90 4.03
C ALA A 79 -7.09 -4.71 4.35
N LEU A 80 -6.47 -4.09 3.35
CA LEU A 80 -5.69 -2.87 3.58
C LEU A 80 -6.59 -1.64 3.65
N LEU A 81 -6.23 -0.72 4.55
CA LEU A 81 -6.95 0.53 4.82
C LEU A 81 -6.05 1.73 4.53
N GLN A 82 -6.63 2.88 4.15
CA GLN A 82 -5.89 4.10 3.82
C GLN A 82 -4.96 4.56 4.95
N ALA A 83 -5.40 4.39 6.19
CA ALA A 83 -4.65 4.77 7.38
C ALA A 83 -3.68 3.68 7.87
N ALA A 84 -3.46 2.62 7.09
CA ALA A 84 -2.55 1.53 7.48
C ALA A 84 -1.11 2.05 7.57
N PRO A 85 -0.38 1.76 8.67
CA PRO A 85 1.04 2.05 8.73
C PRO A 85 1.82 1.17 7.75
N SER A 86 2.92 1.69 7.22
CA SER A 86 3.77 1.00 6.27
C SER A 86 5.24 1.39 6.42
N ILE A 87 6.10 0.59 5.82
CA ILE A 87 7.54 0.82 5.75
C ILE A 87 8.05 0.46 4.36
N CYS A 88 8.90 1.31 3.79
CA CYS A 88 9.63 1.07 2.55
C CYS A 88 11.02 0.53 2.84
N ALA A 89 11.49 -0.39 1.99
CA ALA A 89 12.88 -0.82 1.99
C ALA A 89 13.63 -0.20 0.79
N PRO A 90 14.89 0.24 0.97
CA PRO A 90 15.71 0.17 2.19
C PRO A 90 15.57 1.38 3.13
N THR A 91 14.75 2.38 2.78
CA THR A 91 14.77 3.69 3.47
C THR A 91 14.16 3.70 4.87
N GLY A 92 13.29 2.76 5.22
CA GLY A 92 12.54 2.77 6.48
C GLY A 92 11.41 3.80 6.56
N THR A 93 11.16 4.56 5.48
CA THR A 93 10.12 5.59 5.41
C THR A 93 8.76 5.01 5.03
N PRO A 94 7.61 5.64 5.36
CA PRO A 94 6.31 5.09 5.05
C PRO A 94 5.91 5.25 3.57
N MET A 95 4.92 4.47 3.15
CA MET A 95 4.10 4.77 1.99
C MET A 95 2.96 5.72 2.38
N THR A 96 2.46 6.48 1.40
CA THR A 96 1.34 7.40 1.52
C THR A 96 0.29 7.05 0.47
N VAL A 97 -0.98 7.00 0.89
CA VAL A 97 -2.10 6.75 -0.03
C VAL A 97 -2.67 8.11 -0.44
N ALA A 98 -2.34 8.55 -1.65
CA ALA A 98 -2.74 9.87 -2.16
C ALA A 98 -4.17 9.89 -2.73
N VAL A 99 -4.61 8.80 -3.35
CA VAL A 99 -5.96 8.62 -3.91
C VAL A 99 -6.44 7.22 -3.59
N VAL A 100 -7.68 7.12 -3.12
CA VAL A 100 -8.36 5.86 -2.80
C VAL A 100 -9.86 6.01 -3.11
N GLN A 101 -10.56 4.89 -3.31
CA GLN A 101 -12.02 4.91 -3.35
C GLN A 101 -12.60 5.37 -2.00
N THR A 102 -13.71 6.12 -2.04
CA THR A 102 -14.34 6.72 -0.85
C THR A 102 -15.69 6.11 -0.48
N ARG A 103 -16.04 4.95 -1.05
CA ARG A 103 -17.34 4.29 -0.87
C ARG A 103 -17.33 3.25 0.25
N VAL A 104 -16.22 2.55 0.42
CA VAL A 104 -16.09 1.41 1.35
C VAL A 104 -15.09 1.73 2.43
N THR A 105 -15.54 1.74 3.68
CA THR A 105 -14.73 1.92 4.89
C THR A 105 -14.70 0.65 5.73
N GLY A 106 -13.64 0.47 6.50
CA GLY A 106 -13.49 -0.64 7.44
C GLY A 106 -12.67 -0.24 8.66
N MET A 107 -12.52 -1.17 9.59
CA MET A 107 -11.71 -1.04 10.81
C MET A 107 -10.86 -2.28 11.00
#